data_AF-P94228-F1
#
_entry.id   AF-P94228-F1
#
_cell.length_a   1.000
_cell.length_b   1.000
_cell.length_c   1.000
_cell.angle_alpha   90.00
_cell.angle_beta   90.00
_cell.angle_gamma   90.00
#
_symmetry.space_group_name_H-M   'P 1'
#
loop_
_entity.id
_entity.type
_entity.pdbx_description
1 polymer ?
#
loop_
_entity_poly.entity_id
_entity_poly.type
_entity_poly.pdbx_seq_one_letter_code
_entity_poly.pdbx_strand_id
1 'polypeptide(L)'
;CNNSGGDTASTNPDESAKGPNLIEISKKITDSNEVVLAVKEVEALLSSIDEIATQAIGKKIDGNGLTADGDHNNSLLAGAYAISTLITKKLDGLKGSEGLKAEIAKAKKCSEAFTTQLKASHAQLGAAAGAATSENAKKAILKTNGTKDKGAAELEKLSESVESLSKAAQEALTNSVKELTNPVVAETPKKP
;
A
#
# COMPACT_ATOMS: atom_id res chain seq x y z
N CYS A 1 30.73 -72.92 -6.54
CA CYS A 1 29.57 -72.83 -7.45
C CYS A 1 28.45 -72.18 -6.64
N ASN A 2 28.27 -70.86 -6.69
CA ASN A 2 27.77 -69.98 -7.76
C ASN A 2 26.25 -70.10 -8.01
N ASN A 3 25.63 -68.90 -7.98
CA ASN A 3 24.26 -68.50 -8.32
C ASN A 3 23.18 -68.69 -7.23
N SER A 4 22.29 -67.73 -6.92
CA SER A 4 21.83 -66.52 -7.63
C SER A 4 21.04 -65.72 -6.59
N GLY A 5 21.23 -64.41 -6.41
CA GLY A 5 20.84 -63.40 -7.40
C GLY A 5 19.41 -62.93 -7.07
N GLY A 6 19.30 -61.92 -6.21
CA GLY A 6 18.04 -61.31 -5.79
C GLY A 6 18.20 -59.82 -5.53
N ASP A 7 19.04 -59.14 -6.33
CA ASP A 7 19.02 -57.69 -6.42
C ASP A 7 17.79 -57.28 -7.21
N THR A 8 16.70 -57.00 -6.49
CA THR A 8 15.66 -56.09 -6.98
C THR A 8 15.63 -54.88 -6.08
N ALA A 9 16.74 -54.14 -6.08
CA ALA A 9 16.71 -52.73 -5.73
C ALA A 9 15.88 -52.03 -6.81
N SER A 10 14.56 -51.97 -6.60
CA SER A 10 13.66 -51.08 -7.34
C SER A 10 14.03 -49.64 -6.99
N THR A 11 15.10 -49.15 -7.61
CA THR A 11 15.62 -47.79 -7.50
C THR A 11 15.01 -46.94 -8.59
N ASN A 12 13.68 -46.89 -8.62
CA ASN A 12 13.02 -45.70 -9.10
C ASN A 12 12.69 -44.91 -7.83
N PRO A 13 13.44 -43.84 -7.50
CA PRO A 13 12.96 -42.88 -6.50
C PRO A 13 11.57 -42.49 -6.93
N ASP A 14 10.59 -42.71 -6.06
CA ASP A 14 9.21 -42.32 -6.31
C ASP A 14 9.21 -40.82 -6.65
N GLU A 15 8.92 -40.47 -7.91
CA GLU A 15 8.86 -39.07 -8.34
C GLU A 15 7.77 -38.29 -7.58
N SER A 16 6.89 -38.99 -6.85
CA SER A 16 5.91 -38.45 -5.91
C SER A 16 6.55 -37.75 -4.69
N ALA A 17 7.85 -37.97 -4.42
CA ALA A 17 8.58 -37.38 -3.29
C ALA A 17 9.37 -36.10 -3.65
N LYS A 18 9.05 -35.42 -4.75
CA LYS A 18 9.68 -34.11 -5.03
C LYS A 18 9.19 -33.10 -3.98
N GLY A 19 10.11 -32.64 -3.13
CA GLY A 19 9.87 -31.55 -2.19
C GLY A 19 9.56 -30.22 -2.90
N PRO A 20 9.14 -29.19 -2.15
CA PRO A 20 8.72 -27.90 -2.72
C PRO A 20 9.73 -27.31 -3.70
N ASN A 21 9.25 -26.73 -4.81
CA ASN A 21 10.11 -26.08 -5.80
C ASN A 21 10.69 -24.76 -5.23
N LEU A 22 11.84 -24.86 -4.57
CA LEU A 22 12.46 -23.73 -3.86
C LEU A 22 12.83 -22.55 -4.77
N ILE A 23 13.15 -22.79 -6.05
CA ILE A 23 13.47 -21.73 -7.01
C ILE A 23 12.22 -20.88 -7.28
N GLU A 24 11.08 -21.54 -7.53
CA GLU A 24 9.83 -20.85 -7.78
C GLU A 24 9.31 -20.14 -6.52
N ILE A 25 9.35 -20.82 -5.37
CA ILE A 25 8.84 -20.26 -4.11
C ILE A 25 9.69 -19.07 -3.65
N SER A 26 11.03 -19.17 -3.72
CA SER A 26 11.90 -18.03 -3.38
C SER A 26 11.61 -16.82 -4.26
N LYS A 27 11.37 -17.03 -5.56
CA LYS A 27 10.94 -15.96 -6.46
C LYS A 27 9.59 -15.35 -6.06
N LYS A 28 8.57 -16.16 -5.76
CA LYS A 28 7.25 -15.67 -5.29
C LYS A 28 7.37 -14.85 -4.01
N ILE A 29 8.21 -15.28 -3.07
CA ILE A 29 8.48 -14.56 -1.82
C ILE A 29 9.15 -13.22 -2.12
N THR A 30 10.19 -13.18 -2.96
CA THR A 30 10.85 -11.93 -3.35
C THR A 30 9.87 -10.97 -4.01
N ASP A 31 9.14 -11.43 -5.03
CA ASP A 31 8.18 -10.60 -5.78
C ASP A 31 7.05 -10.08 -4.85
N SER A 32 6.55 -10.90 -3.93
CA SER A 32 5.53 -10.48 -2.94
C SER A 32 6.08 -9.49 -1.90
N ASN A 33 7.32 -9.68 -1.47
CA ASN A 33 7.97 -8.80 -0.50
C ASN A 33 8.24 -7.41 -1.09
N GLU A 34 8.61 -7.31 -2.37
CA GLU A 34 8.74 -6.04 -3.08
C GLU A 34 7.42 -5.25 -3.07
N VAL A 35 6.29 -5.93 -3.32
CA VAL A 35 4.97 -5.29 -3.26
C VAL A 35 4.64 -4.80 -1.84
N VAL A 36 4.88 -5.62 -0.81
CA VAL A 36 4.67 -5.22 0.60
C VAL A 36 5.48 -3.97 0.96
N LEU A 37 6.75 -3.91 0.56
CA LEU A 37 7.61 -2.75 0.81
C LEU A 37 7.08 -1.49 0.12
N ALA A 38 6.65 -1.61 -1.14
CA ALA A 38 6.12 -0.48 -1.88
C ALA A 38 4.77 0.02 -1.31
N VAL A 39 3.90 -0.88 -0.82
CA VAL A 39 2.66 -0.48 -0.14
C VAL A 39 2.95 0.23 1.19
N LYS A 40 3.94 -0.24 1.97
CA LYS A 40 4.37 0.45 3.21
C LYS A 40 4.87 1.87 2.96
N GLU A 41 5.54 2.11 1.82
CA GLU A 41 5.93 3.47 1.45
C GLU A 41 4.71 4.38 1.26
N VAL A 42 3.65 3.87 0.63
CA VAL A 42 2.38 4.60 0.46
C VAL A 42 1.70 4.86 1.81
N GLU A 43 1.67 3.87 2.71
CA GLU A 43 1.16 4.04 4.08
C GLU A 43 1.90 5.15 4.83
N ALA A 44 3.23 5.16 4.76
CA ALA A 44 4.04 6.19 5.41
C ALA A 44 3.77 7.60 4.86
N LEU A 45 3.55 7.73 3.54
CA LEU A 45 3.15 9.00 2.93
C LEU A 45 1.77 9.45 3.43
N LEU A 46 0.80 8.55 3.58
CA LEU A 46 -0.50 8.88 4.17
C LEU A 46 -0.36 9.33 5.63
N SER A 47 0.44 8.61 6.43
CA SER A 47 0.73 9.01 7.81
C SER A 47 1.37 10.39 7.89
N SER A 48 2.22 10.76 6.92
CA SER A 48 2.79 12.11 6.88
C SER A 48 1.74 13.21 6.66
N ILE A 49 0.68 12.93 5.88
CA ILE A 49 -0.47 13.85 5.73
C ILE A 49 -1.26 13.93 7.05
N ASP A 50 -1.46 12.79 7.73
CA ASP A 50 -2.15 12.77 9.03
C ASP A 50 -1.38 13.57 10.09
N GLU A 51 -0.05 13.45 10.13
CA GLU A 51 0.82 14.22 11.03
C GLU A 51 0.72 15.72 10.74
N ILE A 52 0.77 16.11 9.46
CA ILE A 52 0.57 17.50 9.02
C ILE A 52 -0.81 18.02 9.48
N ALA A 53 -1.86 17.23 9.28
CA ALA A 53 -3.23 17.62 9.60
C ALA A 53 -3.46 17.77 11.11
N THR A 54 -2.85 16.91 11.92
CA THR A 54 -3.06 16.89 13.37
C THR A 54 -2.17 17.88 14.12
N GLN A 55 -0.93 18.09 13.66
CA GLN A 55 0.04 18.91 14.37
C GLN A 55 0.19 20.32 13.82
N ALA A 56 0.12 20.52 12.50
CA ALA A 56 0.64 21.74 11.87
C ALA A 56 -0.42 22.71 11.34
N ILE A 57 -1.70 22.32 11.28
CA ILE A 57 -2.78 23.24 10.90
C ILE A 57 -2.87 24.41 11.91
N GLY A 58 -2.81 25.62 11.37
CA GLY A 58 -2.90 26.88 12.12
C GLY A 58 -1.74 27.08 13.10
N LYS A 59 -0.58 26.51 12.78
CA LYS A 59 0.64 26.63 13.60
C LYS A 59 1.77 27.34 12.86
N LYS A 60 2.70 27.89 13.65
CA LYS A 60 4.05 28.28 13.25
C LYS A 60 5.07 27.65 14.17
N ILE A 61 6.34 27.81 13.81
CA ILE A 61 7.47 27.48 14.69
C ILE A 61 7.90 28.75 15.44
N ASP A 62 8.08 28.64 16.75
CA ASP A 62 8.80 29.62 17.57
C ASP A 62 9.83 28.92 18.49
N GLY A 63 10.40 29.64 19.46
CA GLY A 63 11.39 29.10 20.40
C GLY A 63 10.91 27.91 21.25
N ASN A 64 9.60 27.66 21.32
CA ASN A 64 8.98 26.56 22.05
C ASN A 64 8.47 25.43 21.14
N GLY A 65 8.74 25.49 19.83
CA GLY A 65 8.25 24.52 18.84
C GLY A 65 6.99 25.00 18.13
N LEU A 66 6.01 24.11 17.92
CA LEU A 66 4.77 24.44 17.21
C LEU A 66 3.78 25.21 18.10
N THR A 67 3.52 26.47 17.76
CA THR A 67 2.57 27.35 18.47
C THR A 67 1.51 27.90 17.53
N ALA A 68 0.42 28.45 18.07
CA ALA A 68 -0.71 28.92 17.27
C ALA A 68 -0.33 30.14 16.40
N ASP A 69 -0.79 30.13 15.14
CA ASP A 69 -0.52 31.21 14.16
C ASP A 69 -1.74 31.61 13.32
N GLY A 70 -2.94 31.12 13.65
CA GLY A 70 -4.16 31.50 12.94
C GLY A 70 -4.28 30.87 11.54
N ASP A 71 -4.80 31.64 10.59
CA ASP A 71 -5.33 31.13 9.31
C ASP A 71 -4.36 31.32 8.12
N HIS A 72 -3.22 30.63 8.18
CA HIS A 72 -2.14 30.72 7.19
C HIS A 72 -1.71 29.37 6.61
N ASN A 73 -2.66 28.55 6.14
CA ASN A 73 -2.42 27.14 5.82
C ASN A 73 -2.10 26.85 4.33
N ASN A 74 -1.93 27.85 3.47
CA ASN A 74 -1.75 27.63 2.02
C ASN A 74 -0.54 26.74 1.69
N SER A 75 0.64 27.07 2.22
CA SER A 75 1.87 26.32 1.94
C SER A 75 1.82 24.90 2.51
N LEU A 76 1.21 24.75 3.70
CA LEU A 76 0.91 23.46 4.33
C LEU A 76 0.06 22.57 3.39
N LEU A 77 -1.04 23.13 2.87
CA LEU A 77 -1.96 22.43 1.96
C LEU A 77 -1.32 22.13 0.61
N ALA A 78 -0.46 23.02 0.09
CA ALA A 78 0.32 22.75 -1.11
C ALA A 78 1.29 21.57 -0.89
N GLY A 79 1.89 21.46 0.30
CA GLY A 79 2.69 20.31 0.71
C GLY A 79 1.88 19.02 0.74
N ALA A 80 0.70 19.03 1.39
CA ALA A 80 -0.20 17.88 1.41
C ALA A 80 -0.65 17.46 0.00
N TYR A 81 -0.93 18.42 -0.89
CA TYR A 81 -1.23 18.16 -2.29
C TYR A 81 -0.04 17.52 -3.03
N ALA A 82 1.18 18.01 -2.81
CA ALA A 82 2.38 17.40 -3.40
C ALA A 82 2.52 15.93 -2.96
N ILE A 83 2.31 15.63 -1.67
CA ILE A 83 2.33 14.26 -1.16
C ILE A 83 1.21 13.41 -1.78
N SER A 84 0.00 13.95 -1.96
CA SER A 84 -1.11 13.22 -2.60
C SER A 84 -0.79 12.82 -4.05
N THR A 85 -0.14 13.72 -4.80
CA THR A 85 0.33 13.40 -6.16
C THR A 85 1.43 12.35 -6.16
N LEU A 86 2.32 12.37 -5.15
CA LEU A 86 3.36 11.35 -5.00
C LEU A 86 2.76 9.98 -4.67
N ILE A 87 1.77 9.92 -3.77
CA ILE A 87 1.02 8.70 -3.48
C ILE A 87 0.42 8.11 -4.77
N THR A 88 -0.22 8.95 -5.59
CA THR A 88 -0.80 8.52 -6.88
C THR A 88 0.28 7.90 -7.79
N LYS A 89 1.43 8.55 -7.93
CA LYS A 89 2.57 8.04 -8.73
C LYS A 89 3.12 6.72 -8.20
N LYS A 90 3.16 6.54 -6.88
CA LYS A 90 3.64 5.30 -6.25
C LYS A 90 2.67 4.15 -6.51
N LEU A 91 1.37 4.39 -6.36
CA LEU A 91 0.32 3.43 -6.69
C LEU A 91 0.31 3.07 -8.19
N ASP A 92 0.58 4.03 -9.07
CA ASP A 92 0.75 3.78 -10.52
C ASP A 92 1.94 2.87 -10.85
N GLY A 93 3.00 2.96 -10.04
CA GLY A 93 4.21 2.15 -10.19
C GLY A 93 4.06 0.71 -9.66
N LEU A 94 3.00 0.39 -8.92
CA LEU A 94 2.80 -0.93 -8.34
C LEU A 94 2.43 -1.94 -9.44
N LYS A 95 3.33 -2.91 -9.66
CA LYS A 95 3.04 -4.09 -10.46
C LYS A 95 2.44 -5.16 -9.55
N GLY A 96 1.11 -5.29 -9.57
CA GLY A 96 0.42 -6.33 -8.81
C GLY A 96 0.49 -7.70 -9.48
N SER A 97 0.57 -8.76 -8.67
CA SER A 97 0.13 -10.10 -9.09
C SER A 97 -1.38 -10.09 -9.38
N GLU A 98 -1.91 -11.10 -10.07
CA GLU A 98 -3.34 -11.13 -10.44
C GLU A 98 -4.30 -10.91 -9.25
N GLY A 99 -3.92 -11.39 -8.06
CA GLY A 99 -4.71 -11.24 -6.83
C GLY A 99 -4.75 -9.83 -6.23
N LEU A 100 -3.83 -8.93 -6.60
CA LEU A 100 -3.74 -7.58 -6.03
C LEU A 100 -4.25 -6.47 -6.95
N LYS A 101 -4.53 -6.78 -8.23
CA LYS A 101 -4.93 -5.79 -9.24
C LYS A 101 -6.17 -4.98 -8.83
N ALA A 102 -7.15 -5.63 -8.20
CA ALA A 102 -8.38 -4.97 -7.77
C ALA A 102 -8.13 -3.94 -6.65
N GLU A 103 -7.36 -4.31 -5.64
CA GLU A 103 -7.03 -3.42 -4.52
C GLU A 103 -6.12 -2.26 -4.95
N ILE A 104 -5.14 -2.52 -5.83
CA ILE A 104 -4.29 -1.47 -6.42
C ILE A 104 -5.16 -0.48 -7.20
N ALA A 105 -6.08 -0.97 -8.04
CA ALA A 105 -6.96 -0.11 -8.83
C ALA A 105 -7.89 0.73 -7.95
N LYS A 106 -8.40 0.15 -6.86
CA LYS A 106 -9.23 0.87 -5.88
C LYS A 106 -8.43 1.96 -5.18
N ALA A 107 -7.26 1.66 -4.65
CA ALA A 107 -6.38 2.63 -4.01
C ALA A 107 -5.99 3.76 -4.96
N LYS A 108 -5.64 3.43 -6.20
CA LYS A 108 -5.35 4.42 -7.25
C LYS A 108 -6.53 5.37 -7.47
N LYS A 109 -7.72 4.82 -7.70
CA LYS A 109 -8.94 5.63 -7.90
C LYS A 109 -9.21 6.56 -6.72
N CYS A 110 -9.03 6.08 -5.49
CA CYS A 110 -9.18 6.91 -4.29
C CYS A 110 -8.11 8.02 -4.21
N SER A 111 -6.87 7.75 -4.62
CA SER A 111 -5.78 8.74 -4.64
C SER A 111 -6.01 9.86 -5.66
N GLU A 112 -6.53 9.50 -6.83
CA GLU A 112 -6.94 10.44 -7.87
C GLU A 112 -8.14 11.29 -7.42
N ALA A 113 -9.11 10.67 -6.76
CA ALA A 113 -10.28 11.37 -6.22
C ALA A 113 -9.86 12.40 -5.16
N PHE A 114 -8.98 12.02 -4.22
CA PHE A 114 -8.46 12.93 -3.20
C PHE A 114 -7.72 14.12 -3.81
N THR A 115 -6.76 13.85 -4.69
CA THR A 115 -6.00 14.90 -5.39
C THR A 115 -6.92 15.80 -6.23
N THR A 116 -7.95 15.23 -6.86
CA THR A 116 -8.95 15.99 -7.64
C THR A 116 -9.80 16.88 -6.73
N GLN A 117 -10.23 16.41 -5.57
CA GLN A 117 -11.05 17.19 -4.64
C GLN A 117 -10.27 18.39 -4.06
N LEU A 118 -9.00 18.19 -3.71
CA LEU A 118 -8.12 19.29 -3.28
C LEU A 118 -8.02 20.36 -4.37
N LYS A 119 -7.81 19.94 -5.63
CA LYS A 119 -7.72 20.83 -6.78
C LYS A 119 -9.05 21.55 -7.05
N ALA A 120 -10.18 20.85 -6.96
CA ALA A 120 -11.51 21.46 -7.14
C ALA A 120 -11.81 22.51 -6.05
N SER A 121 -11.26 22.34 -4.85
CA SER A 121 -11.41 23.25 -3.72
C SER A 121 -10.38 24.39 -3.70
N HIS A 122 -9.66 24.63 -4.81
CA HIS A 122 -8.55 25.59 -4.85
C HIS A 122 -8.94 27.02 -4.43
N ALA A 123 -10.18 27.44 -4.66
CA ALA A 123 -10.63 28.79 -4.28
C ALA A 123 -10.55 29.01 -2.76
N GLN A 124 -10.77 27.96 -1.97
CA GLN A 124 -10.69 28.01 -0.50
C GLN A 124 -9.33 27.53 0.03
N LEU A 125 -8.74 26.51 -0.60
CA LEU A 125 -7.48 25.91 -0.15
C LEU A 125 -6.23 26.67 -0.63
N GLY A 126 -6.34 27.38 -1.74
CA GLY A 126 -5.34 28.27 -2.31
C GLY A 126 -5.78 29.74 -2.22
N ALA A 127 -6.42 30.12 -1.11
CA ALA A 127 -6.97 31.46 -0.91
C ALA A 127 -5.91 32.56 -1.10
N ALA A 128 -6.32 33.73 -1.59
CA ALA A 128 -5.42 34.85 -1.82
C ALA A 128 -4.68 35.27 -0.53
N ALA A 129 -3.50 35.85 -0.69
CA ALA A 129 -2.64 36.31 0.41
C ALA A 129 -2.31 35.23 1.47
N GLY A 130 -2.42 33.94 1.13
CA GLY A 130 -2.08 32.86 2.06
C GLY A 130 -3.15 32.55 3.10
N ALA A 131 -4.37 33.06 2.93
CA ALA A 131 -5.41 33.08 3.96
C ALA A 131 -6.31 31.82 4.03
N ALA A 132 -5.81 30.63 3.66
CA ALA A 132 -6.57 29.40 3.84
C ALA A 132 -6.79 29.14 5.34
N THR A 133 -8.07 29.16 5.72
CA THR A 133 -8.47 29.00 7.12
C THR A 133 -8.16 27.61 7.65
N SER A 134 -7.92 27.53 8.95
CA SER A 134 -7.70 26.28 9.66
C SER A 134 -8.89 25.33 9.50
N GLU A 135 -10.11 25.86 9.46
CA GLU A 135 -11.31 25.07 9.20
C GLU A 135 -11.34 24.49 7.77
N ASN A 136 -10.99 25.27 6.76
CA ASN A 136 -10.89 24.76 5.39
C ASN A 136 -9.76 23.73 5.25
N ALA A 137 -8.63 23.93 5.94
CA ALA A 137 -7.56 22.95 5.98
C ALA A 137 -8.00 21.63 6.64
N LYS A 138 -8.71 21.68 7.76
CA LYS A 138 -9.28 20.48 8.41
C LYS A 138 -10.26 19.74 7.51
N LYS A 139 -11.16 20.45 6.83
CA LYS A 139 -12.09 19.88 5.84
C LYS A 139 -11.38 19.19 4.67
N ALA A 140 -10.13 19.55 4.40
CA ALA A 140 -9.33 19.01 3.31
C ALA A 140 -8.46 17.81 3.71
N ILE A 141 -7.81 17.85 4.89
CA ILE A 141 -6.79 16.84 5.23
C ILE A 141 -6.93 16.20 6.63
N LEU A 142 -7.88 16.64 7.47
CA LEU A 142 -8.11 16.02 8.78
C LEU A 142 -9.24 14.99 8.67
N LYS A 143 -8.91 13.70 8.58
CA LYS A 143 -9.88 12.59 8.46
C LYS A 143 -10.92 12.57 9.58
N THR A 144 -10.60 13.06 10.77
CA THR A 144 -11.51 13.10 11.93
C THR A 144 -12.36 14.36 12.01
N ASN A 145 -12.24 15.30 11.06
CA ASN A 145 -13.03 16.53 11.08
C ASN A 145 -14.53 16.22 10.86
N GLY A 146 -15.40 16.97 11.54
CA GLY A 146 -16.86 16.75 11.42
C GLY A 146 -17.40 17.06 10.02
N THR A 147 -16.83 18.06 9.34
CA THR A 147 -17.13 18.36 7.93
C THR A 147 -15.94 17.98 7.06
N LYS A 148 -16.16 17.24 5.96
CA LYS A 148 -15.08 16.65 5.15
C LYS A 148 -15.21 16.95 3.65
N ASP A 149 -15.86 18.06 3.30
CA ASP A 149 -16.29 18.40 1.93
C ASP A 149 -15.17 18.93 1.01
N LYS A 150 -13.91 18.98 1.46
CA LYS A 150 -12.77 19.54 0.68
C LYS A 150 -11.63 18.57 0.44
N GLY A 151 -11.82 17.30 0.76
CA GLY A 151 -10.83 16.25 0.55
C GLY A 151 -10.71 15.26 1.69
N ALA A 152 -11.11 15.62 2.92
CA ALA A 152 -10.92 14.74 4.07
C ALA A 152 -11.72 13.43 3.95
N ALA A 153 -12.86 13.45 3.23
CA ALA A 153 -13.65 12.26 2.97
C ALA A 153 -12.97 11.35 1.94
N GLU A 154 -12.35 11.92 0.90
CA GLU A 154 -11.58 11.18 -0.08
C GLU A 154 -10.28 10.64 0.51
N LEU A 155 -9.63 11.40 1.41
CA LEU A 155 -8.44 10.97 2.16
C LEU A 155 -8.75 9.78 3.08
N GLU A 156 -9.90 9.79 3.76
CA GLU A 156 -10.37 8.68 4.58
C GLU A 156 -10.57 7.41 3.74
N LYS A 157 -11.28 7.52 2.60
CA LYS A 157 -11.45 6.41 1.65
C LYS A 157 -10.13 5.90 1.09
N LEU A 158 -9.20 6.81 0.80
CA LEU A 158 -7.85 6.45 0.37
C LEU A 158 -7.12 5.65 1.45
N SER A 159 -7.16 6.11 2.71
CA SER A 159 -6.58 5.42 3.87
C SER A 159 -7.12 4.00 4.00
N GLU A 160 -8.44 3.81 3.93
CA GLU A 160 -9.09 2.50 4.02
C GLU A 160 -8.73 1.58 2.83
N SER A 161 -8.64 2.14 1.62
CA SER A 161 -8.27 1.38 0.43
C SER A 161 -6.81 0.91 0.47
N VAL A 162 -5.90 1.74 0.99
CA VAL A 162 -4.48 1.37 1.17
C VAL A 162 -4.33 0.36 2.30
N GLU A 163 -5.10 0.46 3.38
CA GLU A 163 -5.11 -0.55 4.44
C GLU A 163 -5.56 -1.92 3.90
N SER A 164 -6.61 -1.94 3.06
CA SER A 164 -7.08 -3.16 2.40
C SER A 164 -6.01 -3.76 1.48
N LEU A 165 -5.35 -2.92 0.68
CA LEU A 165 -4.23 -3.32 -0.17
C LEU A 165 -3.05 -3.89 0.64
N SER A 166 -2.71 -3.26 1.77
CA SER A 166 -1.64 -3.71 2.67
C SER A 166 -1.93 -5.09 3.26
N LYS A 167 -3.17 -5.32 3.72
CA LYS A 167 -3.61 -6.64 4.19
C LYS A 167 -3.48 -7.70 3.08
N ALA A 168 -3.99 -7.41 1.89
CA ALA A 168 -3.91 -8.35 0.76
C ALA A 168 -2.45 -8.65 0.35
N ALA A 169 -1.56 -7.65 0.35
CA ALA A 169 -0.15 -7.84 0.05
C ALA A 169 0.56 -8.70 1.12
N GLN A 170 0.25 -8.48 2.39
CA GLN A 170 0.77 -9.29 3.51
C GLN A 170 0.28 -10.74 3.45
N GLU A 171 -0.99 -10.95 3.08
CA GLU A 171 -1.56 -12.29 2.87
C GLU A 171 -0.87 -13.01 1.71
N ALA A 172 -0.64 -12.34 0.58
CA ALA A 172 0.08 -12.90 -0.57
C ALA A 172 1.52 -13.33 -0.21
N LEU A 173 2.24 -12.50 0.56
CA LEU A 173 3.56 -12.85 1.08
C LEU A 173 3.51 -14.03 2.05
N THR A 174 2.55 -14.01 2.98
CA THR A 174 2.36 -15.09 3.97
C THR A 174 2.07 -16.43 3.28
N ASN A 175 1.25 -16.42 2.24
CA ASN A 175 0.94 -17.62 1.46
C ASN A 175 2.18 -18.13 0.72
N SER A 176 2.96 -17.24 0.09
CA SER A 176 4.22 -17.59 -0.56
C SER A 176 5.23 -18.23 0.42
N VAL A 177 5.29 -17.72 1.66
CA VAL A 177 6.15 -18.30 2.72
C VAL A 177 5.64 -19.67 3.17
N LYS A 178 4.33 -19.86 3.30
CA LYS A 178 3.72 -21.15 3.69
C LYS A 178 4.00 -22.26 2.66
N GLU A 179 4.19 -21.93 1.38
CA GLU A 179 4.57 -22.91 0.36
C GLU A 179 5.89 -23.63 0.67
N LEU A 180 6.78 -23.04 1.47
CA LEU A 180 8.04 -23.69 1.90
C LEU A 180 7.83 -24.96 2.72
N THR A 181 6.70 -25.06 3.42
CA THR A 181 6.39 -26.18 4.33
C THR A 181 5.25 -27.07 3.85
N ASN A 182 4.68 -26.77 2.68
CA ASN A 182 3.58 -27.56 2.11
C ASN A 182 4.14 -28.68 1.21
N PRO A 183 3.56 -29.89 1.24
CA PRO A 183 3.92 -30.95 0.30
C PRO A 183 3.56 -30.52 -1.14
N VAL A 184 4.39 -30.90 -2.11
CA VAL A 184 4.11 -30.65 -3.53
C VAL A 184 2.86 -31.42 -3.92
N VAL A 185 1.88 -30.70 -4.48
CA VAL A 185 0.76 -31.36 -5.17
C VAL A 185 1.35 -32.05 -6.38
N ALA A 186 1.42 -33.39 -6.35
CA ALA A 186 1.84 -34.17 -7.50
C ALA A 186 0.95 -33.81 -8.70
N GLU A 187 1.56 -33.39 -9.81
CA GLU A 187 0.83 -33.18 -11.06
C GLU A 187 0.13 -34.49 -11.43
N THR A 188 -1.19 -34.44 -11.60
CA THR A 188 -1.96 -35.60 -12.07
C THR A 188 -1.42 -36.01 -13.44
N PRO A 189 -1.04 -37.29 -13.64
CA PRO A 189 -0.48 -37.74 -14.91
C PRO A 189 -1.46 -37.44 -16.06
N LYS A 190 -0.99 -36.77 -17.11
CA LYS A 190 -1.75 -36.64 -18.35
C LYS A 190 -1.98 -38.04 -18.92
N LYS A 191 -3.25 -38.43 -19.04
CA LYS A 191 -3.67 -39.72 -19.58
C LYS A 191 -3.23 -39.83 -21.06
N PRO A 192 -2.72 -40.99 -21.51
CA PRO A 192 -2.20 -41.21 -22.86
C PRO A 192 -3.23 -40.97 -23.97
#